data_AF-A0A2H9PNE2-F1
#
_entry.id   AF-A0A2H9PNE2-F1
#
_cell.length_a   1.000
_cell.length_b   1.000
_cell.length_c   1.000
_cell.angle_alpha   90.00
_cell.angle_beta   90.00
_cell.angle_gamma   90.00
#
_symmetry.space_group_name_H-M   'P 1'
#
loop_
_entity.id
_entity.type
_entity.pdbx_description
1 polymer ?
#
loop_
_entity_poly.entity_id
_entity_poly.type
_entity_poly.pdbx_seq_one_letter_code
_entity_poly.pdbx_strand_id
1 'polypeptide(L)'
;MVRAKKERGQETQLYDLFRKLSAYEQNERELGLLISYTVASSLIGFKSESGSVEERRHQQVKAVYSGLEEAIEFCKEEDSYHAFCQVRPGVESSLREYIGAKEEKPVSQSELLTRIFNKLSRSNQRNPTDRLKRDGIALYNETMREGQKNRRLDVLTADYALISSTLG
;
A
#
# COMPACT_ATOMS: atom_id res chain seq x y z
N MET A 1 1.07 20.13 40.15
CA MET A 1 0.46 20.35 38.81
C MET A 1 1.39 19.77 37.75
N VAL A 2 1.15 18.54 37.30
CA VAL A 2 1.91 17.93 36.19
C VAL A 2 1.21 18.35 34.91
N ARG A 3 1.86 19.20 34.10
CA ARG A 3 1.39 19.52 32.75
C ARG A 3 1.53 18.25 31.91
N ALA A 4 0.40 17.61 31.60
CA ALA A 4 0.35 16.60 30.55
C ALA A 4 0.84 17.26 29.25
N LYS A 5 2.03 16.86 28.78
CA LYS A 5 2.42 17.12 27.40
C LYS A 5 1.36 16.45 26.54
N LYS A 6 0.54 17.25 25.86
CA LYS A 6 -0.31 16.79 24.78
C LYS A 6 0.63 16.23 23.72
N GLU A 7 0.83 14.91 23.72
CA GLU A 7 1.53 14.22 22.64
C GLU A 7 0.82 14.66 21.36
N ARG A 8 1.50 15.45 20.53
CA ARG A 8 1.07 15.63 19.16
C ARG A 8 1.14 14.22 18.60
N GLY A 9 -0.01 13.56 18.46
CA GLY A 9 -0.08 12.21 17.94
C GLY A 9 0.77 12.16 16.67
N GLN A 10 1.86 11.40 16.71
CA GLN A 10 2.63 11.14 15.51
C GLN A 10 1.65 10.55 14.52
N GLU A 11 1.44 11.25 13.42
CA GLU A 11 0.54 10.78 12.40
C GLU A 11 1.17 9.54 11.79
N THR A 12 0.42 8.44 11.77
CA THR A 12 0.83 7.22 11.11
C THR A 12 1.29 7.55 9.68
N GLN A 13 2.47 7.07 9.31
CA GLN A 13 3.09 7.21 7.99
C GLN A 13 3.66 5.86 7.55
N LEU A 14 3.99 5.70 6.26
CA LEU A 14 4.51 4.42 5.75
C LEU A 14 5.74 3.93 6.51
N TYR A 15 6.64 4.84 6.91
CA TYR A 15 7.84 4.50 7.66
C TYR A 15 7.52 3.71 8.95
N ASP A 16 6.57 4.20 9.75
CA ASP A 16 6.22 3.57 11.02
C ASP A 16 5.47 2.24 10.81
N LEU A 17 4.63 2.17 9.79
CA LEU A 17 3.88 0.96 9.42
C LEU A 17 4.80 -0.14 8.92
N PHE A 18 5.71 0.18 8.01
CA PHE A 18 6.66 -0.77 7.45
C PHE A 18 7.66 -1.26 8.49
N ARG A 19 8.07 -0.39 9.42
CA ARG A 19 8.93 -0.80 10.54
C ARG A 19 8.22 -1.77 11.48
N LYS A 20 6.90 -1.61 11.68
CA LYS A 20 6.10 -2.59 12.44
C LYS A 20 5.96 -3.90 11.67
N LEU A 21 5.61 -3.86 10.38
CA LEU A 21 5.48 -5.05 9.55
C LEU A 21 6.78 -5.87 9.48
N SER A 22 7.94 -5.21 9.32
CA SER A 22 9.23 -5.93 9.27
C SER A 22 9.65 -6.55 10.61
N ALA A 23 9.02 -6.16 11.72
CA ALA A 23 9.19 -6.86 12.99
C ALA A 23 8.44 -8.21 13.03
N TYR A 24 7.36 -8.35 12.27
CA TYR A 24 6.57 -9.59 12.15
C TYR A 24 7.05 -10.49 11.01
N GLU A 25 7.51 -9.91 9.90
CA GLU A 25 8.01 -10.64 8.74
C GLU A 25 9.49 -10.31 8.46
N GLN A 26 10.38 -11.23 8.83
CA GLN A 26 11.83 -11.06 8.65
C GLN A 26 12.31 -11.46 7.26
N ASN A 27 11.52 -12.26 6.52
CA ASN A 27 11.85 -12.60 5.15
C ASN A 27 11.44 -11.43 4.25
N GLU A 28 12.43 -10.70 3.73
CA GLU A 28 12.20 -9.54 2.86
C GLU A 28 11.29 -9.84 1.66
N ARG A 29 11.35 -11.07 1.13
CA ARG A 29 10.50 -11.49 0.01
C ARG A 29 9.03 -11.58 0.40
N GLU A 30 8.75 -12.17 1.55
CA GLU A 30 7.38 -12.27 2.07
C GLU A 30 6.87 -10.90 2.52
N LEU A 31 7.75 -10.07 3.11
CA LEU A 31 7.44 -8.68 3.45
C LEU A 31 7.03 -7.87 2.21
N GLY A 32 7.76 -8.01 1.10
CA GLY A 32 7.43 -7.35 -0.16
C GLY A 32 6.07 -7.78 -0.72
N LEU A 33 5.74 -9.07 -0.63
CA LEU A 33 4.43 -9.57 -1.01
C LEU A 33 3.34 -8.98 -0.12
N LEU A 34 3.51 -9.06 1.20
CA LEU A 34 2.56 -8.54 2.17
C LEU A 34 2.28 -7.04 1.95
N ILE A 35 3.32 -6.22 1.78
CA ILE A 35 3.19 -4.79 1.51
C ILE A 35 2.43 -4.54 0.20
N SER A 36 2.90 -5.10 -0.91
CA SER A 36 2.36 -4.80 -2.24
C SER A 36 0.92 -5.28 -2.42
N TYR A 37 0.58 -6.46 -1.90
CA TYR A 37 -0.77 -6.99 -1.93
C TYR A 37 -1.70 -6.24 -0.98
N THR A 38 -1.25 -5.84 0.21
CA THR A 38 -2.05 -5.03 1.12
C THR A 38 -2.37 -3.67 0.49
N VAL A 39 -1.36 -2.99 -0.09
CA VAL A 39 -1.55 -1.72 -0.82
C VAL A 39 -2.57 -1.89 -1.94
N ALA A 40 -2.43 -2.92 -2.79
CA ALA A 40 -3.37 -3.15 -3.87
C ALA A 40 -4.79 -3.44 -3.36
N SER A 41 -4.92 -4.30 -2.34
CA SER A 41 -6.19 -4.66 -1.72
C SER A 41 -6.93 -3.45 -1.13
N SER A 42 -6.23 -2.59 -0.39
CA SER A 42 -6.78 -1.35 0.17
C SER A 42 -7.35 -0.42 -0.89
N LEU A 43 -6.75 -0.41 -2.08
CA LEU A 43 -7.16 0.45 -3.18
C LEU A 43 -8.24 -0.17 -4.07
N ILE A 44 -8.42 -1.49 -4.05
CA ILE A 44 -9.55 -2.18 -4.68
C ILE A 44 -10.84 -1.81 -3.94
N GLY A 45 -10.81 -1.82 -2.60
CA GLY A 45 -11.95 -1.43 -1.76
C GLY A 45 -12.23 0.08 -1.69
N PHE A 46 -11.32 0.91 -2.22
CA PHE A 46 -11.39 2.36 -2.10
C PHE A 46 -12.58 2.96 -2.85
N LYS A 47 -13.37 3.78 -2.15
CA LYS A 47 -14.43 4.63 -2.69
C LYS A 47 -14.19 6.07 -2.23
N SER A 48 -14.06 6.98 -3.18
CA SER A 48 -13.99 8.41 -2.91
C SER A 48 -15.38 8.99 -2.82
N GLU A 49 -15.67 9.68 -1.72
CA GLU A 49 -16.98 10.28 -1.45
C GLU A 49 -17.21 11.57 -2.26
N SER A 50 -16.14 12.29 -2.58
CA SER A 50 -16.02 13.45 -3.46
C SER A 50 -14.73 14.21 -3.11
N GLY A 51 -14.34 15.18 -3.93
CA GLY A 51 -13.22 16.07 -3.64
C GLY A 51 -12.38 16.43 -4.86
N SER A 52 -11.49 17.38 -4.64
CA SER A 52 -10.40 17.74 -5.56
C SER A 52 -9.47 16.56 -5.83
N VAL A 53 -8.67 16.64 -6.90
CA VAL A 53 -7.69 15.60 -7.24
C VAL A 53 -6.73 15.34 -6.07
N GLU A 54 -6.30 16.40 -5.38
CA GLU A 54 -5.37 16.30 -4.26
C GLU A 54 -6.00 15.58 -3.06
N GLU A 55 -7.23 15.93 -2.69
CA GLU A 55 -7.96 15.25 -1.61
C GLU A 55 -8.16 13.77 -1.92
N ARG A 56 -8.45 13.41 -3.17
CA ARG A 56 -8.55 12.00 -3.59
C ARG A 56 -7.23 11.26 -3.45
N ARG A 57 -6.10 11.90 -3.71
CA ARG A 57 -4.77 11.30 -3.50
C ARG A 57 -4.51 11.05 -2.03
N HIS A 58 -4.82 12.02 -1.17
CA HIS A 58 -4.70 11.86 0.28
C HIS A 58 -5.61 10.76 0.82
N GLN A 59 -6.86 10.66 0.32
CA GLN A 59 -7.79 9.60 0.69
C GLN A 59 -7.28 8.21 0.27
N GLN A 60 -6.66 8.08 -0.90
CA GLN A 60 -6.02 6.84 -1.34
C GLN A 60 -4.88 6.41 -0.40
N VAL A 61 -4.01 7.35 -0.01
CA VAL A 61 -2.92 7.05 0.95
C VAL A 61 -3.48 6.65 2.32
N LYS A 62 -4.52 7.33 2.80
CA LYS A 62 -5.18 6.96 4.06
C LYS A 62 -5.79 5.56 4.00
N ALA A 63 -6.40 5.18 2.88
CA ALA A 63 -6.90 3.82 2.69
C ALA A 63 -5.77 2.78 2.76
N VAL A 64 -4.61 3.09 2.17
CA VAL A 64 -3.40 2.26 2.28
C VAL A 64 -2.91 2.17 3.73
N TYR A 65 -2.89 3.27 4.48
CA TYR A 65 -2.51 3.23 5.88
C TYR A 65 -3.44 2.34 6.68
N SER A 66 -4.75 2.48 6.51
CA SER A 66 -5.74 1.65 7.22
C SER A 66 -5.57 0.17 6.90
N GLY A 67 -5.38 -0.21 5.63
CA GLY A 67 -5.15 -1.62 5.30
C GLY A 67 -3.82 -2.16 5.82
N LEU A 68 -2.76 -1.35 5.88
CA LEU A 68 -1.50 -1.74 6.49
C LEU A 68 -1.61 -1.86 8.02
N GLU A 69 -2.38 -0.99 8.67
CA GLU A 69 -2.70 -1.11 10.10
C GLU A 69 -3.47 -2.41 10.38
N GLU A 70 -4.50 -2.71 9.59
CA GLU A 70 -5.24 -3.97 9.67
C GLU A 70 -4.33 -5.18 9.46
N ALA A 71 -3.47 -5.15 8.44
CA ALA A 71 -2.51 -6.23 8.19
C ALA A 71 -1.54 -6.43 9.37
N ILE A 72 -1.10 -5.35 10.02
CA ILE A 72 -0.27 -5.43 11.24
C ILE A 72 -1.02 -6.10 12.38
N GLU A 73 -2.29 -5.74 12.61
CA GLU A 73 -3.09 -6.38 13.64
C GLU A 73 -3.33 -7.87 13.33
N PHE A 74 -3.65 -8.23 12.08
CA PHE A 74 -3.75 -9.63 11.67
C PHE A 74 -2.45 -10.42 11.86
N CYS A 75 -1.30 -9.82 11.56
CA CYS A 75 0.00 -10.46 11.79
C CYS A 75 0.28 -10.73 13.27
N LYS A 76 -0.31 -9.95 14.19
CA LYS A 76 -0.21 -10.20 15.63
C LYS A 76 -1.08 -11.36 16.09
N GLU A 77 -2.25 -11.53 15.47
CA GLU A 77 -3.26 -12.49 15.90
C GLU A 77 -3.02 -13.89 15.35
N GLU A 78 -2.68 -14.04 14.07
CA GLU A 78 -2.51 -15.35 13.41
C GLU A 78 -1.09 -15.58 12.90
N ASP A 79 -0.62 -14.80 11.91
CA ASP A 79 0.77 -14.63 11.45
C ASP A 79 0.79 -13.83 10.10
N SER A 80 1.97 -13.55 9.56
CA SER A 80 2.15 -12.81 8.29
C SER A 80 1.68 -13.58 7.05
N TYR A 81 1.77 -14.91 7.07
CA TYR A 81 1.35 -15.75 5.95
C TYR A 81 -0.17 -15.79 5.80
N HIS A 82 -0.88 -15.89 6.92
CA HIS A 82 -2.34 -15.83 6.97
C HIS A 82 -2.84 -14.46 6.50
N ALA A 83 -2.22 -13.36 6.96
CA ALA A 83 -2.53 -12.01 6.49
C ALA A 83 -2.40 -11.89 4.95
N PHE A 84 -1.31 -12.43 4.38
CA PHE A 84 -1.12 -12.48 2.93
C PHE A 84 -2.20 -13.33 2.23
N CYS A 85 -2.52 -14.50 2.77
CA CYS A 85 -3.53 -15.39 2.19
C CYS A 85 -4.93 -14.79 2.15
N GLN A 86 -5.27 -13.88 3.06
CA GLN A 86 -6.56 -13.18 3.04
C GLN A 86 -6.67 -12.18 1.88
N VAL A 87 -5.61 -11.40 1.62
CA VAL A 87 -5.65 -10.34 0.59
C VAL A 87 -5.36 -10.86 -0.82
N ARG A 88 -4.57 -11.92 -0.95
CA ARG A 88 -4.09 -12.45 -2.23
C ARG A 88 -5.20 -12.79 -3.23
N PRO A 89 -6.26 -13.54 -2.88
CA PRO A 89 -7.28 -13.96 -3.83
C PRO A 89 -8.02 -12.78 -4.45
N GLY A 90 -8.32 -11.74 -3.65
CA GLY A 90 -8.99 -10.53 -4.12
C GLY A 90 -8.15 -9.77 -5.15
N VAL A 91 -6.88 -9.54 -4.84
CA VAL A 91 -5.95 -8.84 -5.75
C VAL A 91 -5.74 -9.62 -7.05
N GLU A 92 -5.52 -10.94 -6.98
CA GLU A 92 -5.31 -11.77 -8.17
C GLU A 92 -6.56 -11.86 -9.04
N SER A 93 -7.76 -11.93 -8.44
CA SER A 93 -9.02 -11.90 -9.18
C SER A 93 -9.20 -10.57 -9.90
N SER A 94 -9.09 -9.45 -9.19
CA SER A 94 -9.25 -8.11 -9.77
C SER A 94 -8.21 -7.83 -10.87
N LEU A 95 -6.96 -8.27 -10.69
CA LEU A 95 -5.94 -8.12 -11.73
C LEU A 95 -6.25 -8.97 -12.98
N ARG A 96 -6.75 -10.20 -12.81
CA ARG A 96 -7.14 -11.05 -13.93
C ARG A 96 -8.31 -10.48 -14.69
N GLU A 97 -9.31 -9.98 -13.98
CA GLU A 97 -10.46 -9.27 -14.57
C GLU A 97 -10.01 -8.04 -15.35
N TYR A 98 -9.08 -7.27 -14.80
CA TYR A 98 -8.50 -6.12 -15.47
C TYR A 98 -7.78 -6.47 -16.77
N ILE A 99 -6.92 -7.48 -16.75
CA ILE A 99 -6.19 -7.94 -17.94
C ILE A 99 -7.16 -8.52 -19.00
N GLY A 100 -8.24 -9.17 -18.57
CA GLY A 100 -9.25 -9.75 -19.45
C GLY A 100 -10.20 -8.72 -20.08
N ALA A 101 -10.36 -7.56 -19.46
CA ALA A 101 -11.09 -6.44 -20.03
C ALA A 101 -10.27 -5.89 -21.22
N LYS A 102 -10.71 -6.17 -22.44
CA LYS A 102 -10.02 -5.78 -23.70
C LYS A 102 -9.85 -4.26 -23.89
N GLU A 103 -10.35 -3.44 -22.97
CA GLU A 103 -10.22 -1.98 -22.94
C GLU A 103 -9.75 -1.57 -21.55
N GLU A 104 -8.90 -0.52 -21.47
CA GLU A 104 -8.45 0.10 -20.22
C GLU A 104 -9.64 0.68 -19.45
N LYS A 105 -10.39 -0.17 -18.73
CA LYS A 105 -11.47 0.26 -17.86
C LYS A 105 -10.88 0.73 -16.54
N PRO A 106 -11.31 1.87 -15.98
CA PRO A 106 -10.91 2.22 -14.62
C PRO A 106 -11.28 1.08 -13.67
N VAL A 107 -10.27 0.46 -13.05
CA VAL A 107 -10.40 -0.69 -12.13
C VAL A 107 -11.21 -0.28 -10.90
N SER A 108 -11.01 0.96 -10.47
CA SER A 108 -11.67 1.58 -9.34
C SER A 108 -11.59 3.10 -9.47
N GLN A 109 -12.13 3.82 -8.48
CA GLN A 109 -11.91 5.26 -8.35
C GLN A 109 -10.47 5.63 -7.93
N SER A 110 -9.61 4.63 -7.73
CA SER A 110 -8.19 4.82 -7.40
C SER A 110 -7.35 4.97 -8.67
N GLU A 111 -6.81 6.17 -8.86
CA GLU A 111 -5.81 6.44 -9.88
C GLU A 111 -4.55 5.60 -9.63
N LEU A 112 -4.17 5.42 -8.37
CA LEU A 112 -2.99 4.68 -7.99
C LEU A 112 -3.12 3.18 -8.31
N LEU A 113 -4.29 2.57 -8.04
CA LEU A 113 -4.54 1.18 -8.42
C LEU A 113 -4.47 0.98 -9.94
N THR A 114 -5.08 1.91 -10.68
CA THR A 114 -5.08 1.87 -12.14
C THR A 114 -3.66 1.89 -12.70
N ARG A 115 -2.77 2.72 -12.12
CA ARG A 115 -1.34 2.75 -12.49
C ARG A 115 -0.64 1.42 -12.18
N ILE A 116 -0.81 0.89 -10.96
CA ILE A 116 -0.25 -0.42 -10.57
C ILE A 116 -0.69 -1.50 -11.57
N PHE A 117 -1.99 -1.60 -11.84
CA PHE A 117 -2.52 -2.65 -12.70
C PHE A 117 -2.08 -2.49 -14.16
N ASN A 118 -1.99 -1.25 -14.67
CA ASN A 118 -1.39 -0.96 -15.98
C ASN A 118 0.06 -1.41 -16.08
N LYS A 119 0.86 -1.15 -15.06
CA LYS A 119 2.26 -1.59 -15.03
C LYS A 119 2.39 -3.10 -15.02
N LEU A 120 1.52 -3.80 -14.27
CA LEU A 120 1.48 -5.25 -14.22
C LEU A 120 0.98 -5.87 -15.53
N SER A 121 -0.05 -5.30 -16.17
CA SER A 121 -0.65 -5.81 -17.41
C SER A 121 0.25 -5.62 -18.64
N ARG A 122 1.02 -4.53 -18.70
CA ARG A 122 1.95 -4.23 -19.81
C ARG A 122 3.27 -4.98 -19.71
N SER A 123 3.50 -5.73 -18.63
CA SER A 123 4.75 -6.44 -18.44
C SER A 123 4.83 -7.66 -19.36
N ASN A 124 5.88 -7.73 -20.18
CA ASN A 124 6.24 -8.98 -20.88
C ASN A 124 6.70 -10.09 -19.91
N GLN A 125 6.80 -9.82 -18.60
CA GLN A 125 7.15 -10.82 -17.61
C GLN A 125 5.94 -11.70 -17.27
N ARG A 126 6.13 -13.01 -17.37
CA ARG A 126 5.09 -14.04 -17.19
C ARG A 126 4.48 -14.14 -15.78
N ASN A 127 4.91 -13.33 -14.79
CA ASN A 127 4.47 -13.48 -13.41
C ASN A 127 4.27 -12.14 -12.66
N PRO A 128 3.02 -11.64 -12.58
CA PRO A 128 2.68 -10.43 -11.82
C PRO A 128 3.04 -10.51 -10.33
N THR A 129 2.96 -11.70 -9.71
CA THR A 129 3.28 -11.91 -8.30
C THR A 129 4.76 -11.65 -8.02
N ASP A 130 5.65 -12.13 -8.89
CA ASP A 130 7.09 -11.87 -8.74
C ASP A 130 7.43 -10.40 -8.88
N ARG A 131 6.67 -9.67 -9.70
CA ARG A 131 6.84 -8.22 -9.84
C ARG A 131 6.34 -7.46 -8.62
N LEU A 132 5.12 -7.78 -8.15
CA LEU A 132 4.58 -7.20 -6.91
C LEU A 132 5.52 -7.40 -5.73
N LYS A 133 6.10 -8.60 -5.59
CA LYS A 133 7.14 -8.89 -4.59
C LYS A 133 8.33 -7.94 -4.67
N ARG A 134 8.90 -7.74 -5.86
CA ARG A 134 10.05 -6.84 -6.08
C ARG A 134 9.68 -5.38 -5.82
N ASP A 135 8.54 -4.94 -6.34
CA ASP A 135 8.07 -3.57 -6.22
C ASP A 135 7.71 -3.25 -4.74
N GLY A 136 7.18 -4.23 -4.00
CA GLY A 136 6.95 -4.12 -2.55
C GLY A 136 8.24 -3.99 -1.74
N ILE A 137 9.26 -4.80 -2.03
CA ILE A 137 10.60 -4.66 -1.41
C ILE A 137 11.19 -3.29 -1.73
N ALA A 138 11.09 -2.85 -2.99
CA ALA A 138 11.60 -1.54 -3.40
C ALA A 138 10.91 -0.42 -2.62
N LEU A 139 9.59 -0.50 -2.44
CA LEU A 139 8.81 0.47 -1.69
C LEU A 139 9.23 0.51 -0.21
N TYR A 140 9.44 -0.67 0.39
CA TYR A 140 9.97 -0.79 1.75
C TYR A 140 11.35 -0.11 1.88
N ASN A 141 12.30 -0.48 1.03
CA ASN A 141 13.67 0.02 1.08
C ASN A 141 13.75 1.54 0.87
N GLU A 142 12.97 2.06 -0.08
CA GLU A 142 12.91 3.49 -0.36
C GLU A 142 12.32 4.25 0.83
N THR A 143 11.23 3.75 1.43
CA THR A 143 10.63 4.35 2.63
C THR A 143 11.62 4.37 3.81
N MET A 144 12.35 3.26 4.02
CA MET A 144 13.35 3.19 5.09
C MET A 144 14.53 4.11 4.84
N ARG A 145 14.90 4.34 3.57
CA ARG A 145 15.96 5.27 3.16
C ARG A 145 15.55 6.73 3.38
N GLU A 146 14.31 7.10 3.03
CA GLU A 146 13.78 8.44 3.25
C GLU A 146 13.63 8.76 4.75
N GLY A 147 13.27 7.76 5.56
CA GLY A 147 13.10 7.91 7.00
C GLY A 147 11.79 8.58 7.40
N GLN A 148 11.65 8.88 8.70
CA GLN A 148 10.46 9.52 9.26
C GLN A 148 10.33 10.99 8.82
N LYS A 149 9.15 11.37 8.33
CA LYS A 149 8.84 12.73 7.89
C LYS A 149 8.20 13.53 9.04
N ASN A 150 8.49 14.84 9.10
CA ASN A 150 8.12 15.71 10.23
C ASN A 150 6.86 16.57 10.02
N ARG A 151 6.30 16.65 8.80
CA ARG A 151 5.17 17.55 8.46
C ARG A 151 4.01 16.79 7.81
N ARG A 152 2.80 16.85 8.41
CA ARG A 152 1.56 16.14 7.99
C ARG A 152 1.23 16.19 6.50
N LEU A 153 1.12 17.40 5.93
CA LEU A 153 0.67 17.59 4.54
C LEU A 153 1.75 17.16 3.53
N ASP A 154 3.01 17.31 3.92
CA ASP A 154 4.15 16.81 3.15
C ASP A 154 4.23 15.28 3.20
N VAL A 155 3.82 14.65 4.32
CA VAL A 155 3.84 13.19 4.49
C VAL A 155 2.91 12.50 3.52
N LEU A 156 1.61 12.83 3.50
CA LEU A 156 0.64 12.16 2.63
C LEU A 156 0.98 12.36 1.15
N THR A 157 1.45 13.55 0.79
CA THR A 157 1.85 13.87 -0.59
C THR A 157 3.11 13.11 -1.00
N ALA A 158 4.11 13.05 -0.11
CA ALA A 158 5.34 12.31 -0.37
C ALA A 158 5.09 10.81 -0.42
N ASP A 159 4.26 10.26 0.47
CA ASP A 159 3.92 8.84 0.49
C ASP A 159 3.10 8.46 -0.75
N TYR A 160 2.18 9.32 -1.22
CA TYR A 160 1.51 9.11 -2.51
C TYR A 160 2.51 9.04 -3.67
N ALA A 161 3.44 10.00 -3.74
CA ALA A 161 4.46 10.05 -4.78
C ALA A 161 5.37 8.81 -4.74
N LEU A 162 5.73 8.36 -3.54
CA LEU A 162 6.56 7.20 -3.31
C LEU A 162 5.88 5.89 -3.75
N ILE A 163 4.63 5.68 -3.34
CA ILE A 163 3.85 4.52 -3.78
C ILE A 163 3.65 4.57 -5.29
N SER A 164 3.26 5.72 -5.85
CA SER A 164 2.99 5.85 -7.28
C SER A 164 4.23 5.67 -8.15
N SER A 165 5.42 6.04 -7.70
CA SER A 165 6.66 5.87 -8.46
C SER A 165 7.21 4.45 -8.36
N THR A 166 6.95 3.77 -7.25
CA THR A 166 7.51 2.44 -6.99
C THR A 166 6.59 1.32 -7.46
N LEU A 167 5.30 1.37 -7.13
CA LEU A 167 4.32 0.35 -7.50
C LEU A 167 3.58 0.68 -8.81
N GLY A 168 3.36 1.97 -9.10
CA GLY A 168 2.73 2.46 -10.33
C GLY A 168 3.67 2.45 -11.52
#